data_AF-A0A9E0FHX7-F1
#
_entry.id   AF-A0A9E0FHX7-F1
#
_cell.length_a   1.000
_cell.length_b   1.000
_cell.length_c   1.000
_cell.angle_alpha   90.00
_cell.angle_beta   90.00
_cell.angle_gamma   90.00
#
_symmetry.space_group_name_H-M   'P 1'
#
loop_
_entity.id
_entity.type
_entity.pdbx_description
1 polymer ?
#
loop_
_entity_poly.entity_id
_entity_poly.type
_entity_poly.pdbx_seq_one_letter_code
_entity_poly.pdbx_strand_id
1 'polypeptide(L)'
;MKSILDQFIPFNREMARLGSAMALELRGNYASAVENNSAGGIAAKLRGNSKKTFGVVDRVAAKFPRHGIYVEFGAGRGRGGSVGSSWISASGGKKTTNPDSLGKMNQGGRVAKPWLFGTIDKYQELIADEAAKQIADIGLDITLDSVPKTRVRR
;
A
#
# COMPACT_ATOMS: atom_id res chain seq x y z
N MET A 1 27.21 -12.94 -19.91
CA MET A 1 27.31 -12.14 -18.67
C MET A 1 25.90 -11.98 -18.12
N LYS A 2 25.62 -12.39 -16.88
CA LYS A 2 24.34 -12.03 -16.22
C LYS A 2 24.31 -10.52 -16.05
N SER A 3 23.19 -9.88 -16.35
CA SER A 3 23.00 -8.46 -16.10
C SER A 3 22.89 -8.21 -14.60
N ILE A 4 23.36 -7.06 -14.10
CA ILE A 4 23.09 -6.63 -12.71
C ILE A 4 21.58 -6.64 -12.42
N LEU A 5 20.75 -6.35 -13.42
CA LEU A 5 19.29 -6.41 -13.29
C LEU A 5 18.75 -7.82 -13.04
N ASP A 6 19.48 -8.88 -13.44
CA ASP A 6 19.06 -10.27 -13.20
C ASP A 6 19.12 -10.62 -11.70
N GLN A 7 19.97 -9.94 -10.93
CA GLN A 7 20.07 -10.11 -9.47
C GLN A 7 18.79 -9.65 -8.76
N PHE A 8 18.02 -8.73 -9.36
CA PHE A 8 16.77 -8.22 -8.80
C PHE A 8 15.54 -9.05 -9.20
N ILE A 9 15.68 -10.11 -10.01
CA ILE A 9 14.54 -10.95 -10.39
C ILE A 9 13.86 -11.60 -9.17
N PRO A 10 14.59 -12.22 -8.22
CA PRO A 10 14.00 -12.78 -7.00
C PRO A 10 13.28 -11.71 -6.17
N PHE A 11 13.94 -10.58 -5.90
CA PHE A 11 13.36 -9.44 -5.19
C PHE A 11 12.06 -8.95 -5.85
N ASN A 12 12.07 -8.74 -7.16
CA ASN A 12 10.91 -8.29 -7.92
C ASN A 12 9.73 -9.26 -7.81
N ARG A 13 9.99 -10.58 -7.82
CA ARG A 13 8.96 -11.60 -7.64
C ARG A 13 8.40 -11.57 -6.22
N GLU A 14 9.27 -11.42 -5.23
CA GLU A 14 8.86 -11.36 -3.84
C GLU A 14 8.03 -10.12 -3.52
N MET A 15 8.41 -8.95 -4.04
CA MET A 15 7.60 -7.73 -3.91
C MET A 15 6.22 -7.87 -4.58
N ALA A 16 6.13 -8.58 -5.71
CA ALA A 16 4.84 -8.87 -6.35
C ALA A 16 3.99 -9.85 -5.52
N ARG A 17 4.63 -10.83 -4.88
CA ARG A 17 3.99 -11.78 -3.96
C ARG A 17 3.45 -11.06 -2.73
N LEU A 18 4.27 -10.25 -2.06
CA LEU A 18 3.87 -9.44 -0.91
C LEU A 18 2.73 -8.47 -1.27
N GLY A 19 2.81 -7.80 -2.41
CA GLY A 19 1.72 -6.94 -2.88
C GLY A 19 0.41 -7.69 -3.10
N SER A 20 0.45 -8.92 -3.60
CA SER A 20 -0.73 -9.77 -3.79
C SER A 20 -1.29 -10.29 -2.47
N ALA A 21 -0.42 -10.71 -1.55
CA ALA A 21 -0.79 -11.17 -0.21
C ALA A 21 -1.44 -10.03 0.61
N MET A 22 -0.85 -8.84 0.58
CA MET A 22 -1.40 -7.63 1.20
C MET A 22 -2.80 -7.34 0.69
N ALA A 23 -3.01 -7.42 -0.62
CA ALA A 23 -4.33 -7.19 -1.20
C ALA A 23 -5.35 -8.25 -0.81
N LEU A 24 -4.95 -9.51 -0.72
CA LEU A 24 -5.83 -10.58 -0.26
C LEU A 24 -6.26 -10.37 1.19
N GLU A 25 -5.31 -10.05 2.06
CA GLU A 25 -5.55 -9.79 3.48
C GLU A 25 -6.47 -8.57 3.67
N LEU A 26 -6.20 -7.48 2.96
CA LEU A 26 -7.04 -6.28 2.97
C LEU A 26 -8.48 -6.56 2.49
N ARG A 27 -8.66 -7.42 1.47
CA ARG A 27 -10.01 -7.85 1.04
C ARG A 27 -10.72 -8.62 2.13
N GLY A 28 -10.02 -9.53 2.81
CA GLY A 28 -10.56 -10.29 3.94
C GLY A 28 -10.98 -9.37 5.08
N ASN A 29 -10.08 -8.47 5.50
CA ASN A 29 -10.34 -7.52 6.57
C ASN A 29 -11.52 -6.60 6.25
N TYR A 30 -11.59 -6.09 5.02
CA TYR A 30 -12.73 -5.27 4.60
C TYR A 30 -14.04 -6.06 4.59
N ALA A 31 -14.04 -7.29 4.06
CA ALA A 31 -15.23 -8.12 3.99
C ALA A 31 -15.77 -8.49 5.38
N SER A 32 -14.87 -8.78 6.33
CA SER A 32 -15.24 -9.05 7.73
C SER A 32 -15.75 -7.80 8.45
N ALA A 33 -15.17 -6.63 8.16
CA ALA A 33 -15.57 -5.40 8.81
C ALA A 33 -16.88 -4.82 8.27
N VAL A 34 -17.23 -5.04 7.00
CA VAL A 34 -18.36 -4.39 6.32
C VAL A 34 -19.47 -5.38 5.98
N GLU A 35 -20.54 -5.36 6.78
CA GLU A 35 -21.73 -6.24 6.68
C GLU A 35 -22.41 -6.25 5.31
N ASN A 36 -22.51 -5.10 4.62
CA ASN A 36 -23.18 -4.98 3.32
C ASN A 36 -22.17 -4.67 2.20
N ASN A 37 -21.12 -5.50 2.10
CA ASN A 37 -20.13 -5.36 1.05
C ASN A 37 -20.72 -5.72 -0.32
N SER A 38 -20.82 -4.75 -1.22
CA SER A 38 -21.37 -5.00 -2.57
C SER A 38 -20.38 -5.73 -3.47
N ALA A 39 -20.89 -6.56 -4.38
CA ALA A 39 -20.08 -7.31 -5.34
C ALA A 39 -19.21 -6.42 -6.25
N GLY A 40 -19.59 -5.15 -6.46
CA GLY A 40 -18.81 -4.13 -7.19
C GLY A 40 -18.13 -3.09 -6.28
N GLY A 41 -18.10 -3.34 -4.97
CA GLY A 41 -17.66 -2.44 -3.92
C GLY A 41 -16.15 -2.31 -3.77
N ILE A 42 -15.72 -1.80 -2.63
CA ILE A 42 -14.30 -1.55 -2.33
C ILE A 42 -13.48 -2.84 -2.38
N ALA A 43 -13.94 -3.93 -1.76
CA ALA A 43 -13.22 -5.21 -1.76
C ALA A 43 -12.97 -5.74 -3.18
N ALA A 44 -13.97 -5.68 -4.05
CA ALA A 44 -13.86 -6.14 -5.43
C ALA A 44 -12.87 -5.31 -6.26
N LYS A 45 -12.75 -4.02 -5.95
CA LYS A 45 -11.82 -3.08 -6.62
C LYS A 45 -10.44 -3.04 -5.97
N LEU A 46 -10.27 -3.69 -4.82
CA LEU A 46 -9.01 -3.72 -4.10
C LEU A 46 -8.02 -4.60 -4.85
N ARG A 47 -6.82 -4.09 -5.12
CA ARG A 47 -5.76 -4.84 -5.80
C ARG A 47 -4.38 -4.47 -5.29
N GLY A 48 -3.49 -5.45 -5.29
CA GLY A 48 -2.07 -5.26 -5.05
C GLY A 48 -1.41 -4.68 -6.29
N ASN A 49 -0.36 -3.90 -6.10
CA ASN A 49 0.40 -3.32 -7.18
C ASN A 49 1.87 -3.21 -6.79
N SER A 50 2.77 -3.82 -7.56
CA SER A 50 4.19 -3.52 -7.54
C SER A 50 4.55 -2.68 -8.78
N LYS A 51 5.08 -1.48 -8.58
CA LYS A 51 5.62 -0.64 -9.66
C LYS A 51 7.12 -0.89 -9.76
N LYS A 52 7.62 -0.93 -10.99
CA LYS A 52 9.05 -1.00 -11.28
C LYS A 52 9.54 0.32 -11.85
N THR A 53 10.73 0.72 -11.44
CA THR A 53 11.49 1.84 -11.96
C THR A 53 12.90 1.33 -12.27
N PHE A 54 13.39 1.57 -13.49
CA PHE A 54 14.66 1.00 -13.99
C PHE A 54 14.78 -0.53 -13.87
N GLY A 55 13.66 -1.26 -13.98
CA GLY A 55 13.63 -2.71 -13.90
C GLY A 55 13.56 -3.30 -12.49
N VAL A 56 13.66 -2.47 -11.44
CA VAL A 56 13.57 -2.87 -10.03
C VAL A 56 12.28 -2.35 -9.40
N VAL A 57 11.64 -3.12 -8.53
CA VAL A 57 10.45 -2.65 -7.80
C VAL A 57 10.83 -1.51 -6.87
N ASP A 58 10.20 -0.34 -7.04
CA ASP A 58 10.39 0.85 -6.21
C ASP A 58 9.20 1.14 -5.29
N ARG A 59 8.08 0.45 -5.52
CA ARG A 59 6.84 0.67 -4.77
C ARG A 59 5.96 -0.56 -4.77
N VAL A 60 5.47 -0.92 -3.60
CA VAL A 60 4.32 -1.82 -3.43
C VAL A 60 3.17 -1.01 -2.85
N ALA A 61 1.96 -1.19 -3.37
CA ALA A 61 0.78 -0.43 -2.96
C ALA A 61 -0.50 -1.25 -3.05
N ALA A 62 -1.45 -0.95 -2.15
CA ALA A 62 -2.84 -1.34 -2.29
C ALA A 62 -3.59 -0.25 -3.07
N LYS A 63 -4.28 -0.63 -4.14
CA LYS A 63 -5.14 0.27 -4.92
C LYS A 63 -6.60 -0.05 -4.62
N PHE A 64 -7.36 0.95 -4.22
CA PHE A 64 -8.80 0.86 -3.95
C PHE A 64 -9.47 2.23 -4.16
N PRO A 65 -10.81 2.29 -4.25
CA PRO A 65 -11.52 3.56 -4.40
C PRO A 65 -11.30 4.48 -3.19
N ARG A 66 -11.07 5.79 -3.42
CA ARG A 66 -10.78 6.78 -2.36
C ARG A 66 -11.75 6.70 -1.17
N HIS A 67 -13.05 6.49 -1.42
CA HIS A 67 -14.06 6.45 -0.38
C HIS A 67 -13.93 5.26 0.60
N GLY A 68 -13.07 4.27 0.31
CA GLY A 68 -12.72 3.22 1.27
C GLY A 68 -12.00 3.72 2.51
N ILE A 69 -11.29 4.85 2.42
CA ILE A 69 -10.66 5.47 3.60
C ILE A 69 -11.70 5.99 4.60
N TYR A 70 -12.91 6.28 4.15
CA TYR A 70 -13.97 6.75 5.04
C TYR A 70 -14.47 5.62 5.96
N VAL A 71 -14.36 4.37 5.52
CA VAL A 71 -14.71 3.20 6.35
C VAL A 71 -13.70 3.04 7.49
N GLU A 72 -12.41 3.21 7.19
CA GLU A 72 -11.31 3.13 8.17
C GLU A 72 -11.56 4.08 9.35
N PHE A 73 -11.96 5.31 9.06
CA PHE A 73 -12.18 6.33 10.09
C PHE A 73 -13.64 6.52 10.50
N GLY A 74 -14.60 5.77 9.94
CA GLY A 74 -16.02 5.99 10.23
C GLY A 74 -16.55 7.35 9.76
N ALA A 75 -15.96 7.91 8.70
CA ALA A 75 -16.41 9.15 8.08
C ALA A 75 -17.60 8.89 7.15
N GLY A 76 -18.49 9.89 7.00
CA GLY A 76 -19.68 9.77 6.15
C GLY A 76 -20.36 11.10 5.89
N ARG A 77 -21.53 11.03 5.25
CA ARG A 77 -22.35 12.22 5.01
C ARG A 77 -22.69 12.87 6.37
N GLY A 78 -22.32 14.14 6.54
CA GLY A 78 -22.55 14.89 7.78
C GLY A 78 -21.63 14.51 8.96
N ARG A 79 -20.62 13.65 8.74
CA ARG A 79 -19.68 13.17 9.76
C ARG A 79 -18.24 13.29 9.22
N GLY A 80 -17.72 14.50 9.22
CA GLY A 80 -16.39 14.86 8.73
C GLY A 80 -15.31 14.75 9.81
N GLY A 81 -14.05 14.69 9.36
CA GLY A 81 -12.88 14.75 10.24
C GLY A 81 -12.62 16.16 10.78
N SER A 82 -11.42 16.39 11.28
CA SER A 82 -11.02 17.70 11.86
C SER A 82 -10.73 18.76 10.80
N VAL A 83 -10.46 18.35 9.56
CA VAL A 83 -10.10 19.26 8.45
C VAL A 83 -11.15 19.15 7.35
N GLY A 84 -11.69 20.30 6.95
CA GLY A 84 -12.62 20.42 5.83
C GLY A 84 -11.94 20.45 4.46
N SER A 85 -12.75 20.39 3.40
CA SER A 85 -12.32 20.59 2.02
C SER A 85 -13.27 21.53 1.28
N SER A 86 -12.81 22.09 0.17
CA SER A 86 -13.64 22.86 -0.76
C SER A 86 -13.62 22.18 -2.13
N TRP A 87 -14.74 22.19 -2.84
CA TRP A 87 -14.85 21.58 -4.17
C TRP A 87 -15.83 22.36 -5.05
N ILE A 88 -15.70 22.21 -6.36
CA ILE A 88 -16.67 22.74 -7.33
C ILE A 88 -17.74 21.67 -7.54
N SER A 89 -19.01 22.02 -7.34
CA SER A 89 -20.12 21.11 -7.62
C SER A 89 -20.35 20.96 -9.12
N ALA A 90 -21.07 19.91 -9.53
CA ALA A 90 -21.46 19.71 -10.93
C ALA A 90 -22.20 20.93 -11.53
N SER A 91 -22.88 21.70 -10.69
CA SER A 91 -23.55 22.96 -11.05
C SER A 91 -22.63 24.20 -11.09
N GLY A 92 -21.31 24.04 -10.98
CA GLY A 92 -20.32 25.14 -11.05
C GLY A 92 -20.10 25.94 -9.76
N GLY A 93 -20.93 25.75 -8.72
CA GLY A 93 -20.78 26.46 -7.44
C GLY A 93 -19.68 25.90 -6.55
N LYS A 94 -18.90 26.77 -5.89
CA LYS A 94 -17.95 26.36 -4.85
C LYS A 94 -18.73 25.92 -3.61
N LYS A 95 -18.51 24.69 -3.17
CA LYS A 95 -19.00 24.14 -1.90
C LYS A 95 -17.84 23.95 -0.94
N THR A 96 -18.14 24.05 0.34
CA THR A 96 -17.21 23.79 1.44
C THR A 96 -17.78 22.72 2.35
N THR A 97 -16.93 22.05 3.11
CA THR A 97 -17.36 21.16 4.18
C THR A 97 -18.27 21.91 5.15
N ASN A 98 -19.42 21.31 5.49
CA ASN A 98 -20.30 21.84 6.53
C ASN A 98 -19.52 21.89 7.86
N PRO A 99 -19.33 23.08 8.48
CA PRO A 99 -18.63 23.20 9.76
C PRO A 99 -19.22 22.30 10.85
N ASP A 100 -20.54 22.12 10.86
CA ASP A 100 -21.23 21.27 11.86
C ASP A 100 -20.90 19.78 11.71
N SER A 101 -20.31 19.37 10.58
CA SER A 101 -19.89 17.99 10.38
C SER A 101 -18.50 17.70 10.95
N LEU A 102 -17.71 18.72 11.25
CA LEU A 102 -16.32 18.56 11.68
C LEU A 102 -16.25 17.91 13.07
N GLY A 103 -15.21 17.10 13.29
CA GLY A 103 -14.99 16.39 14.54
C GLY A 103 -16.00 15.28 14.84
N LYS A 104 -16.95 15.00 13.93
CA LYS A 104 -17.97 13.96 14.09
C LYS A 104 -17.62 12.64 13.38
N MET A 105 -16.39 12.51 12.87
CA MET A 105 -15.84 11.27 12.37
C MET A 105 -15.81 10.22 13.49
N ASN A 106 -16.14 8.97 13.16
CA ASN A 106 -16.26 7.87 14.14
C ASN A 106 -17.30 8.12 15.25
N GLN A 107 -18.40 8.84 14.96
CA GLN A 107 -19.48 9.10 15.93
C GLN A 107 -20.87 8.75 15.37
N GLY A 108 -21.76 8.28 16.25
CA GLY A 108 -23.18 8.06 15.95
C GLY A 108 -23.39 6.99 14.87
N GLY A 109 -24.11 7.33 13.79
CA GLY A 109 -24.54 6.39 12.74
C GLY A 109 -23.45 5.86 11.80
N ARG A 110 -22.17 6.18 12.03
CA ARG A 110 -21.02 5.49 11.41
C ARG A 110 -19.89 5.34 12.42
N VAL A 111 -19.47 4.09 12.61
CA VAL A 111 -18.33 3.71 13.44
C VAL A 111 -17.16 3.35 12.53
N ALA A 112 -15.96 3.69 12.97
CA ALA A 112 -14.70 3.31 12.34
C ALA A 112 -14.58 1.79 12.28
N LYS A 113 -14.19 1.31 11.11
CA LYS A 113 -14.02 -0.10 10.81
C LYS A 113 -12.59 -0.26 10.36
N PRO A 114 -11.62 -0.47 11.28
CA PRO A 114 -10.21 -0.55 10.94
C PRO A 114 -9.96 -1.79 10.10
N TRP A 115 -9.68 -1.58 8.83
CA TRP A 115 -9.47 -2.63 7.84
C TRP A 115 -8.17 -2.43 7.05
N LEU A 116 -7.61 -1.21 7.06
CA LEU A 116 -6.50 -0.79 6.22
C LEU A 116 -5.17 -0.70 6.96
N PHE A 117 -5.05 0.19 7.96
CA PHE A 117 -3.73 0.63 8.43
C PHE A 117 -2.91 -0.50 9.05
N GLY A 118 -3.49 -1.32 9.92
CA GLY A 118 -2.76 -2.43 10.54
C GLY A 118 -2.17 -3.42 9.52
N THR A 119 -2.85 -3.64 8.39
CA THR A 119 -2.29 -4.46 7.31
C THR A 119 -1.21 -3.71 6.54
N ILE A 120 -1.41 -2.42 6.23
CA ILE A 120 -0.37 -1.63 5.55
C ILE A 120 0.92 -1.60 6.38
N ASP A 121 0.83 -1.37 7.69
CA ASP A 121 1.99 -1.30 8.58
C ASP A 121 2.75 -2.63 8.62
N LYS A 122 2.04 -3.75 8.78
CA LYS A 122 2.61 -5.10 8.71
C LYS A 122 3.38 -5.34 7.40
N TYR A 123 2.78 -5.03 6.25
CA TYR A 123 3.45 -5.29 4.97
C TYR A 123 4.56 -4.27 4.68
N GLN A 124 4.48 -3.05 5.23
CA GLN A 124 5.56 -2.09 5.17
C GLN A 124 6.83 -2.64 5.82
N GLU A 125 6.71 -3.26 7.00
CA GLU A 125 7.84 -3.92 7.68
C GLU A 125 8.42 -5.07 6.85
N LEU A 126 7.58 -5.98 6.36
CA LEU A 126 8.01 -7.11 5.53
C LEU A 126 8.75 -6.66 4.25
N ILE A 127 8.22 -5.61 3.60
CA ILE A 127 8.85 -5.05 2.40
C ILE A 127 10.20 -4.39 2.75
N ALA A 128 10.28 -3.69 3.88
CA ALA A 128 11.51 -3.06 4.33
C ALA A 128 12.60 -4.10 4.62
N ASP A 129 12.25 -5.21 5.28
CA ASP A 129 13.17 -6.30 5.58
C ASP A 129 13.73 -6.94 4.30
N GLU A 130 12.86 -7.26 3.34
CA GLU A 130 13.29 -7.84 2.05
C GLU A 130 14.13 -6.86 1.23
N ALA A 131 13.82 -5.56 1.26
CA ALA A 131 14.64 -4.54 0.62
C ALA A 131 16.02 -4.42 1.28
N ALA A 132 16.09 -4.47 2.61
CA ALA A 132 17.35 -4.42 3.35
C ALA A 132 18.24 -5.64 3.03
N LYS A 133 17.65 -6.84 2.99
CA LYS A 133 18.36 -8.08 2.59
C LYS A 133 18.95 -7.95 1.19
N GLN A 134 18.14 -7.50 0.21
CA GLN A 134 18.62 -7.33 -1.16
C GLN A 134 19.79 -6.34 -1.27
N ILE A 135 19.74 -5.23 -0.52
CA ILE A 135 20.84 -4.25 -0.48
C ILE A 135 22.10 -4.87 0.14
N ALA A 136 21.94 -5.63 1.23
CA ALA A 136 23.06 -6.31 1.88
C ALA A 136 23.72 -7.34 0.96
N ASP A 137 22.92 -8.16 0.27
CA ASP A 137 23.42 -9.18 -0.67
C ASP A 137 24.21 -8.54 -1.82
N ILE A 138 23.69 -7.47 -2.42
CA ILE A 138 24.39 -6.73 -3.48
C ILE A 138 25.69 -6.11 -2.94
N GLY A 139 25.65 -5.53 -1.74
CA GLY A 139 26.85 -4.96 -1.11
C GLY A 139 27.94 -6.00 -0.85
N LEU A 140 27.55 -7.20 -0.43
CA LEU A 140 28.47 -8.32 -0.23
C LEU A 140 29.07 -8.79 -1.57
N ASP A 141 28.25 -8.96 -2.60
CA ASP A 141 28.71 -9.37 -3.93
C ASP A 141 29.74 -8.37 -4.50
N ILE A 142 29.45 -7.06 -4.41
CA ILE A 142 30.38 -6.00 -4.84
C ILE A 142 31.70 -6.08 -4.07
N THR A 143 31.62 -6.31 -2.75
CA THR A 143 32.81 -6.40 -1.90
C THR A 143 33.64 -7.64 -2.25
N LEU A 144 33.02 -8.81 -2.45
CA LEU A 144 33.71 -10.04 -2.82
C LEU A 144 34.36 -9.95 -4.21
N ASP A 145 33.70 -9.30 -5.17
CA ASP A 145 34.27 -9.07 -6.50
C ASP A 145 35.48 -8.12 -6.47
N SER A 146 35.57 -7.25 -5.46
CA SER A 146 36.72 -6.36 -5.26
C SER A 146 37.96 -7.06 -4.68
N VAL A 147 37.82 -8.28 -4.13
CA VAL A 147 38.94 -9.02 -3.54
C VAL A 147 39.86 -9.57 -4.64
N PRO A 148 41.16 -9.24 -4.65
CA PRO A 148 42.10 -9.75 -5.64
C PRO A 148 42.21 -11.28 -5.55
N LYS A 149 41.83 -11.98 -6.62
CA LYS A 149 42.01 -13.44 -6.70
C LYS A 149 43.47 -13.74 -7.07
N THR A 150 44.26 -14.23 -6.11
CA THR A 150 45.59 -14.76 -6.39
C THR A 150 45.48 -15.98 -7.31
N ARG A 151 46.01 -15.88 -8.53
CA ARG A 151 46.13 -17.05 -9.41
C ARG A 151 47.09 -18.03 -8.77
N VAL A 152 46.59 -19.19 -8.36
CA VAL A 152 47.45 -20.33 -8.01
C VAL A 152 48.17 -20.73 -9.28
N ARG A 153 49.49 -20.52 -9.31
CA ARG A 153 50.36 -20.98 -10.40
C ARG A 153 50.35 -22.52 -10.35
N ARG A 154 49.75 -23.16 -11.36
CA ARG A 154 49.94 -24.59 -11.62
C ARG A 154 51.29 -24.80 -12.28
#